data_AF-A0A0D0JEB7-F1
#
_entry.id   AF-A0A0D0JEB7-F1
#
_cell.length_a   1.000
_cell.length_b   1.000
_cell.length_c   1.000
_cell.angle_alpha   90.00
_cell.angle_beta   90.00
_cell.angle_gamma   90.00
#
_symmetry.space_group_name_H-M   'P 1'
#
loop_
_entity.id
_entity.type
_entity.pdbx_description
1 polymer ?
#
loop_
_entity_poly.entity_id
_entity_poly.type
_entity_poly.pdbx_seq_one_letter_code
_entity_poly.pdbx_strand_id
1 'polypeptide(L)'
;MEALNQLQRSINEQSGDTEELDRHLDDFGTNIDRAAQLGHPAARLFQAQERLKRRSQDPLVALEDRRQGCASLDALARTGFVAAAVLNAQACDTAYKRFEFNSPEHLAVIDAVERSLLQEDPAMAYYPLPMRASQCFAVDPAQVNTLSHEQFRAEAEYILGNSRAPESREAIERNLEWLEAAFEHGCTASLDMRPVLRQQLAKHP
;
A
#
# COMPACT_ATOMS: atom_id res chain seq x y z
N MET A 1 15.76 -11.88 10.38
CA MET A 1 16.98 -11.10 10.06
C MET A 1 18.17 -11.98 9.71
N GLU A 2 18.37 -13.12 10.37
CA GLU A 2 19.46 -14.05 10.07
C GLU A 2 19.39 -14.67 8.67
N ALA A 3 18.19 -15.03 8.19
CA ALA A 3 17.99 -15.60 6.86
C ALA A 3 18.32 -14.61 5.71
N LEU A 4 18.05 -13.32 5.91
CA LEU A 4 18.35 -12.27 4.93
C LEU A 4 19.87 -12.01 4.86
N ASN A 5 20.55 -11.98 6.01
CA ASN A 5 22.00 -11.86 6.07
C ASN A 5 22.73 -13.10 5.54
N GLN A 6 22.16 -14.30 5.69
CA GLN A 6 22.68 -15.53 5.08
C GLN A 6 22.52 -15.50 3.56
N LEU A 7 21.36 -15.09 3.04
CA LEU A 7 21.12 -14.94 1.60
C LEU A 7 22.09 -13.93 0.96
N GLN A 8 22.40 -12.85 1.68
CA GLN A 8 23.28 -11.80 1.18
C GLN A 8 24.76 -12.19 1.21
N ARG A 9 25.17 -13.11 2.10
CA ARG A 9 26.51 -13.71 2.07
C ARG A 9 26.65 -14.74 0.98
N SER A 10 25.66 -15.63 0.79
CA SER A 10 25.72 -16.64 -0.28
C SER A 10 25.77 -15.99 -1.67
N ILE A 11 25.01 -14.91 -1.89
CA ILE A 11 25.04 -14.13 -3.14
C ILE A 11 26.42 -13.48 -3.38
N ASN A 12 27.10 -13.02 -2.33
CA ASN A 12 28.41 -12.38 -2.45
C ASN A 12 29.59 -13.37 -2.58
N GLU A 13 29.43 -14.60 -2.08
CA GLU A 13 30.48 -15.64 -2.13
C GLU A 13 30.41 -16.52 -3.39
N GLN A 14 29.27 -16.55 -4.11
CA GLN A 14 29.03 -17.42 -5.27
C GLN A 14 28.79 -16.62 -6.57
N SER A 15 29.71 -15.74 -6.95
CA SER A 15 29.60 -14.93 -8.17
C SER A 15 29.75 -15.73 -9.49
N GLY A 16 29.32 -16.99 -9.54
CA GLY A 16 29.53 -17.88 -10.69
C GLY A 16 28.40 -18.86 -10.99
N ASP A 17 27.34 -18.98 -10.17
CA ASP A 17 26.26 -19.93 -10.47
C ASP A 17 24.90 -19.23 -10.54
N THR A 18 24.65 -18.61 -11.69
CA THR A 18 23.35 -18.01 -12.01
C THR A 18 22.22 -19.05 -11.99
N GLU A 19 22.52 -20.32 -12.30
CA GLU A 19 21.52 -21.40 -12.27
C GLU A 19 21.12 -21.76 -10.83
N GLU A 20 22.06 -21.71 -9.88
CA GLU A 20 21.75 -21.90 -8.45
C GLU A 20 20.90 -20.74 -7.90
N LEU A 21 21.21 -19.50 -8.27
CA LEU A 21 20.39 -18.34 -7.91
C LEU A 21 18.99 -18.45 -8.51
N ASP A 22 18.87 -18.78 -9.80
CA ASP A 22 17.59 -18.93 -10.48
C ASP A 22 16.74 -20.02 -9.81
N ARG A 23 17.34 -21.16 -9.46
CA ARG A 23 16.66 -22.24 -8.72
C ARG A 23 16.14 -21.78 -7.36
N HIS A 24 16.93 -21.01 -6.61
CA HIS A 24 16.49 -20.48 -5.33
C HIS A 24 15.35 -19.46 -5.46
N LEU A 25 15.36 -18.65 -6.52
CA LEU A 25 14.28 -17.72 -6.82
C LEU A 25 13.00 -18.45 -7.23
N ASP A 26 13.12 -19.53 -8.00
CA ASP A 26 12.00 -20.40 -8.41
C ASP A 26 11.38 -21.11 -7.20
N ASP A 27 12.20 -21.67 -6.31
CA ASP A 27 11.75 -22.31 -5.07
C ASP A 27 11.06 -21.29 -4.16
N PHE A 28 11.61 -20.07 -4.05
CA PHE A 28 10.98 -18.98 -3.31
C PHE A 28 9.62 -18.61 -3.90
N GLY A 29 9.53 -18.43 -5.22
CA GLY A 29 8.28 -18.15 -5.92
C GLY A 29 7.22 -19.22 -5.69
N THR A 30 7.60 -20.49 -5.81
CA THR A 30 6.73 -21.65 -5.58
C THR A 30 6.21 -21.69 -4.14
N ASN A 31 7.07 -21.40 -3.15
CA ASN A 31 6.67 -21.37 -1.76
C ASN A 31 5.71 -20.21 -1.44
N ILE A 32 5.94 -19.02 -2.00
CA ILE A 32 5.01 -17.90 -1.88
C ILE A 32 3.66 -18.24 -2.52
N ASP A 33 3.66 -18.85 -3.70
CA ASP A 33 2.44 -19.26 -4.38
C ASP A 33 1.63 -20.24 -3.56
N ARG A 34 2.29 -21.25 -2.99
CA ARG A 34 1.66 -22.21 -2.10
C ARG A 34 1.12 -21.55 -0.83
N ALA A 35 1.89 -20.67 -0.18
CA ALA A 35 1.44 -19.97 1.01
C ALA A 35 0.21 -19.08 0.73
N ALA A 36 0.21 -18.41 -0.41
CA ALA A 36 -0.91 -17.58 -0.83
C ALA A 36 -2.18 -18.40 -1.14
N GLN A 37 -2.04 -19.57 -1.80
CA GLN A 37 -3.14 -20.51 -2.00
C GLN A 37 -3.73 -21.03 -0.68
N LEU A 38 -2.89 -21.20 0.34
CA LEU A 38 -3.28 -21.56 1.70
C LEU A 38 -3.83 -20.38 2.52
N GLY A 39 -3.94 -19.19 1.94
CA GLY A 39 -4.55 -18.03 2.58
C GLY A 39 -3.59 -17.15 3.38
N HIS A 40 -2.27 -17.37 3.32
CA HIS A 40 -1.30 -16.56 4.04
C HIS A 40 -1.36 -15.09 3.58
N PRO A 41 -1.70 -14.12 4.43
CA PRO A 41 -2.05 -12.77 4.00
C PRO A 41 -0.86 -12.03 3.35
N ALA A 42 0.35 -12.10 3.93
CA ALA A 42 1.52 -11.47 3.34
C ALA A 42 1.95 -12.09 1.99
N ALA A 43 1.76 -13.39 1.80
CA ALA A 43 2.05 -14.06 0.53
C ALA A 43 1.05 -13.61 -0.56
N ARG A 44 -0.23 -13.50 -0.21
CA ARG A 44 -1.26 -12.95 -1.11
C ARG A 44 -0.99 -11.48 -1.47
N LEU A 45 -0.52 -10.68 -0.50
CA LEU A 45 -0.09 -9.30 -0.76
C LEU A 45 1.07 -9.26 -1.75
N PHE A 46 2.10 -10.10 -1.56
CA PHE A 46 3.24 -10.19 -2.45
C PHE A 46 2.82 -10.57 -3.87
N GLN A 47 1.99 -11.62 -4.03
CA GLN A 47 1.47 -12.01 -5.34
C GLN A 47 0.70 -10.87 -6.03
N ALA A 48 -0.14 -10.13 -5.29
CA ALA A 48 -0.87 -8.99 -5.84
C ALA A 48 0.08 -7.90 -6.34
N GLN A 49 1.13 -7.58 -5.57
CA GLN A 49 2.15 -6.62 -6.00
C GLN A 49 2.94 -7.10 -7.22
N GLU A 50 3.32 -8.37 -7.29
CA GLU A 50 4.06 -8.91 -8.44
C GLU A 50 3.23 -8.87 -9.72
N ARG A 51 1.92 -9.14 -9.65
CA ARG A 51 1.00 -8.93 -10.78
C ARG A 51 0.98 -7.47 -11.23
N LEU A 52 0.88 -6.53 -10.29
CA LEU A 52 0.86 -5.10 -10.62
C LEU A 52 2.19 -4.58 -11.20
N LYS A 53 3.31 -5.23 -10.89
CA LYS A 53 4.65 -4.88 -11.41
C LYS A 53 5.00 -5.58 -12.71
N ARG A 54 4.35 -6.71 -13.00
CA ARG A 54 4.64 -7.52 -14.18
C ARG A 54 4.46 -6.66 -15.43
N ARG A 55 5.53 -6.56 -16.22
CA ARG A 55 5.51 -5.87 -17.51
C ARG A 55 5.22 -6.91 -18.58
N SER A 56 4.16 -6.70 -19.34
CA SER A 56 3.89 -7.45 -20.56
C SER A 56 3.92 -6.50 -21.75
N GLN A 57 4.50 -6.96 -22.87
CA GLN A 57 4.39 -6.25 -24.14
C GLN A 57 2.99 -6.38 -24.74
N ASP A 58 2.22 -7.39 -24.32
CA ASP A 58 0.81 -7.55 -24.68
C ASP A 58 -0.07 -6.70 -23.75
N PRO A 59 -0.79 -5.68 -24.28
CA PRO A 59 -1.67 -4.82 -23.49
C PRO A 59 -2.82 -5.57 -22.80
N LEU A 60 -3.32 -6.66 -23.39
CA LEU A 60 -4.42 -7.44 -22.81
C LEU A 60 -3.94 -8.19 -21.56
N VAL A 61 -2.74 -8.76 -21.64
CA VAL A 61 -2.10 -9.42 -20.48
C VAL A 61 -1.79 -8.39 -19.39
N ALA A 62 -1.24 -7.23 -19.75
CA ALA A 62 -0.96 -6.17 -18.79
C ALA A 62 -2.25 -5.65 -18.08
N LEU A 63 -3.34 -5.51 -18.83
CA LEU A 63 -4.64 -5.11 -18.28
C LEU A 63 -5.20 -6.19 -17.34
N GLU A 64 -5.11 -7.45 -17.72
CA GLU A 64 -5.61 -8.56 -16.91
C GLU A 64 -4.79 -8.73 -15.62
N ASP A 65 -3.46 -8.65 -15.69
CA ASP A 65 -2.60 -8.67 -14.50
C ASP A 65 -2.93 -7.51 -13.56
N ARG A 66 -3.15 -6.30 -14.11
CA ARG A 66 -3.59 -5.15 -13.31
C ARG A 66 -4.94 -5.42 -12.65
N ARG A 67 -5.91 -5.94 -13.39
CA ARG A 67 -7.25 -6.26 -12.88
C ARG A 67 -7.18 -7.28 -11.75
N GLN A 68 -6.43 -8.36 -11.92
CA GLN A 68 -6.27 -9.41 -10.91
C GLN A 68 -5.50 -8.92 -9.68
N GLY A 69 -4.44 -8.13 -9.88
CA GLY A 69 -3.69 -7.50 -8.78
C GLY A 69 -4.56 -6.58 -7.95
N CYS A 70 -5.31 -5.67 -8.59
CA CYS A 70 -6.22 -4.77 -7.90
C CYS A 70 -7.38 -5.47 -7.19
N ALA A 71 -7.99 -6.48 -7.83
CA ALA A 71 -9.02 -7.29 -7.18
C ALA A 71 -8.49 -8.02 -5.94
N SER A 72 -7.23 -8.48 -5.98
CA SER A 72 -6.59 -9.15 -4.84
C SER A 72 -6.32 -8.19 -3.69
N LEU A 73 -5.82 -6.97 -3.98
CA LEU A 73 -5.61 -5.94 -2.96
C LEU A 73 -6.93 -5.48 -2.34
N ASP A 74 -7.97 -5.23 -3.14
CA ASP A 74 -9.31 -4.88 -2.63
C ASP A 74 -9.87 -5.98 -1.72
N ALA A 75 -9.76 -7.24 -2.12
CA ALA A 75 -10.22 -8.36 -1.32
C ALA A 75 -9.50 -8.46 0.04
N LEU A 76 -8.18 -8.21 0.08
CA LEU A 76 -7.40 -8.19 1.32
C LEU A 76 -7.72 -6.95 2.18
N ALA A 77 -7.89 -5.78 1.55
CA ALA A 77 -8.25 -4.55 2.25
C ALA A 77 -9.58 -4.71 3.02
N ARG A 78 -10.56 -5.37 2.40
CA ARG A 78 -11.87 -5.66 3.01
C ARG A 78 -11.81 -6.59 4.22
N THR A 79 -10.72 -7.32 4.45
CA THR A 79 -10.52 -8.14 5.66
C THR A 79 -9.78 -7.41 6.78
N GLY A 80 -9.57 -6.09 6.65
CA GLY A 80 -8.86 -5.30 7.64
C GLY A 80 -7.35 -5.21 7.44
N PHE A 81 -6.80 -5.74 6.34
CA PHE A 81 -5.36 -5.71 6.11
C PHE A 81 -4.90 -4.31 5.64
N VAL A 82 -4.27 -3.55 6.53
CA VAL A 82 -3.93 -2.13 6.34
C VAL A 82 -2.98 -1.93 5.16
N ALA A 83 -1.92 -2.76 5.06
CA ALA A 83 -0.98 -2.65 3.95
C ALA A 83 -1.64 -2.89 2.58
N ALA A 84 -2.59 -3.82 2.50
CA ALA A 84 -3.34 -4.05 1.27
C ALA A 84 -4.25 -2.86 0.92
N ALA A 85 -4.91 -2.26 1.91
CA ALA A 85 -5.76 -1.10 1.72
C ALA A 85 -4.99 0.12 1.18
N VAL A 86 -3.82 0.42 1.78
CA VAL A 86 -2.91 1.49 1.33
C VAL A 86 -2.47 1.25 -0.12
N LEU A 87 -2.00 0.04 -0.43
CA LEU A 87 -1.53 -0.28 -1.78
C LEU A 87 -2.66 -0.26 -2.81
N ASN A 88 -3.87 -0.68 -2.43
CA ASN A 88 -5.05 -0.60 -3.30
C ASN A 88 -5.34 0.86 -3.66
N ALA A 89 -5.40 1.75 -2.67
CA ALA A 89 -5.64 3.17 -2.89
C ALA A 89 -4.57 3.81 -3.79
N GLN A 90 -3.29 3.49 -3.59
CA GLN A 90 -2.21 4.09 -4.38
C GLN A 90 -2.13 3.53 -5.81
N ALA A 91 -2.25 2.21 -5.96
CA ALA A 91 -2.01 1.55 -7.23
C ALA A 91 -3.26 1.45 -8.12
N CYS A 92 -4.43 1.28 -7.51
CA CYS A 92 -5.65 0.83 -8.18
C CYS A 92 -6.77 1.87 -8.27
N ASP A 93 -6.80 2.85 -7.37
CA ASP A 93 -7.75 3.95 -7.45
C ASP A 93 -7.45 4.88 -8.62
N THR A 94 -8.14 4.66 -9.73
CA THR A 94 -8.01 5.48 -10.94
C THR A 94 -8.88 6.73 -10.90
N ALA A 95 -9.97 6.71 -10.13
CA ALA A 95 -10.90 7.82 -10.04
C ALA A 95 -10.30 8.97 -9.23
N TYR A 96 -9.61 8.69 -8.13
CA TYR A 96 -8.79 9.67 -7.40
C TYR A 96 -7.79 10.37 -8.33
N LYS A 97 -7.11 9.59 -9.19
CA LYS A 97 -6.13 10.12 -10.17
C LYS A 97 -6.77 11.01 -11.24
N ARG A 98 -8.08 10.92 -11.44
CA ARG A 98 -8.87 11.80 -12.31
C ARG A 98 -9.58 12.92 -11.55
N PHE A 99 -9.32 13.07 -10.24
CA PHE A 99 -9.97 14.03 -9.35
C PHE A 99 -11.49 13.81 -9.20
N GLU A 100 -11.95 12.57 -9.37
CA GLU A 100 -13.35 12.17 -9.21
C GLU A 100 -13.62 11.68 -7.78
N PHE A 101 -13.45 12.57 -6.79
CA PHE A 101 -13.52 12.27 -5.35
C PHE A 101 -14.87 11.74 -4.86
N ASN A 102 -15.94 11.92 -5.64
CA ASN A 102 -17.29 11.46 -5.30
C ASN A 102 -17.72 10.23 -6.12
N SER A 103 -16.82 9.64 -6.91
CA SER A 103 -17.14 8.41 -7.65
C SER A 103 -17.38 7.24 -6.69
N PRO A 104 -18.35 6.36 -6.96
CA PRO A 104 -18.61 5.18 -6.13
C PRO A 104 -17.38 4.29 -5.96
N GLU A 105 -16.57 4.15 -7.01
CA GLU A 105 -15.36 3.33 -7.01
C GLU A 105 -14.29 3.89 -6.06
N HIS A 106 -14.07 5.20 -6.10
CA HIS A 106 -13.16 5.89 -5.18
C HIS A 106 -13.66 5.74 -3.74
N LEU A 107 -14.91 6.07 -3.48
CA LEU A 107 -15.49 6.00 -2.13
C LEU A 107 -15.41 4.59 -1.55
N ALA A 108 -15.60 3.54 -2.37
CA ALA A 108 -15.45 2.17 -1.93
C ALA A 108 -14.01 1.83 -1.49
N VAL A 109 -12.99 2.39 -2.17
CA VAL A 109 -11.59 2.25 -1.78
C VAL A 109 -11.32 2.99 -0.47
N ILE A 110 -11.79 4.23 -0.34
CA ILE A 110 -11.61 5.03 0.88
C ILE A 110 -12.30 4.39 2.09
N ASP A 111 -13.51 3.87 1.91
CA ASP A 111 -14.23 3.12 2.95
C ASP A 111 -13.49 1.82 3.32
N ALA A 112 -12.73 1.21 2.41
CA ALA A 112 -11.90 0.05 2.72
C ALA A 112 -10.64 0.44 3.52
N VAL A 113 -10.03 1.58 3.21
CA VAL A 113 -8.91 2.15 3.99
C VAL A 113 -9.37 2.51 5.40
N GLU A 114 -10.50 3.20 5.54
CA GLU A 114 -11.02 3.58 6.84
C GLU A 114 -11.37 2.35 7.70
N ARG A 115 -12.05 1.36 7.11
CA ARG A 115 -12.38 0.12 7.83
C ARG A 115 -11.17 -0.71 8.22
N SER A 116 -10.07 -0.68 7.46
CA SER A 116 -8.86 -1.43 7.83
C SER A 116 -8.20 -0.87 9.08
N LEU A 117 -8.34 0.42 9.35
CA LEU A 117 -7.85 1.05 10.59
C LEU A 117 -8.72 0.74 11.82
N LEU A 118 -9.97 0.31 11.62
CA LEU A 118 -10.93 0.01 12.68
C LEU A 118 -10.98 -1.49 13.05
N GLN A 119 -10.32 -2.34 12.27
CA GLN A 119 -10.31 -3.79 12.45
C GLN A 119 -8.93 -4.27 12.92
N GLU A 120 -8.89 -5.48 13.47
CA GLU A 120 -7.61 -6.14 13.74
C GLU A 120 -6.97 -6.56 12.42
N ASP A 121 -5.72 -6.13 12.18
CA ASP A 121 -5.01 -6.49 10.96
C ASP A 121 -4.66 -7.99 10.97
N PRO A 122 -5.19 -8.80 10.03
CA PRO A 122 -4.96 -10.23 10.00
C PRO A 122 -3.50 -10.61 9.68
N ALA A 123 -2.69 -9.65 9.26
CA ALA A 123 -1.29 -9.83 8.89
C ALA A 123 -0.31 -9.17 9.87
N MET A 124 -0.76 -8.73 11.05
CA MET A 124 0.06 -8.06 12.07
C MET A 124 1.42 -8.76 12.32
N ALA A 125 1.41 -10.09 12.40
CA ALA A 125 2.62 -10.90 12.66
C ALA A 125 3.66 -10.90 11.52
N TYR A 126 3.31 -10.39 10.34
CA TYR A 126 4.15 -10.42 9.13
C TYR A 126 4.75 -9.07 8.76
N TYR A 127 4.51 -8.03 9.56
CA TYR A 127 5.20 -6.76 9.42
C TYR A 127 6.67 -6.88 9.85
N PRO A 128 7.59 -6.09 9.26
CA PRO A 128 7.35 -5.03 8.27
C PRO A 128 7.14 -5.57 6.84
N LEU A 129 6.39 -4.83 6.02
CA LEU A 129 6.00 -5.25 4.65
C LEU A 129 6.54 -4.30 3.57
N PRO A 130 6.79 -4.80 2.34
CA PRO A 130 7.40 -4.00 1.29
C PRO A 130 6.45 -2.95 0.69
N MET A 131 6.98 -1.75 0.47
CA MET A 131 6.34 -0.59 -0.16
C MET A 131 7.34 0.20 -1.00
N ARG A 132 6.97 0.57 -2.23
CA ARG A 132 7.86 1.32 -3.15
C ARG A 132 7.66 2.83 -3.14
N ALA A 133 6.43 3.29 -2.90
CA ALA A 133 6.05 4.69 -3.09
C ALA A 133 5.27 5.20 -1.88
N SER A 134 5.92 5.18 -0.72
CA SER A 134 5.39 5.80 0.49
C SER A 134 5.22 7.31 0.26
N GLN A 135 4.04 7.84 0.61
CA GLN A 135 3.75 9.27 0.53
C GLN A 135 4.21 9.99 1.80
N CYS A 136 4.18 9.31 2.94
CA CYS A 136 4.51 9.83 4.25
C CYS A 136 5.99 9.73 4.61
N PHE A 137 6.64 8.63 4.26
CA PHE A 137 8.00 8.36 4.65
C PHE A 137 8.86 8.55 3.41
N ALA A 138 9.61 9.66 3.38
CA ALA A 138 10.44 10.03 2.25
C ALA A 138 11.30 8.84 1.83
N VAL A 139 11.04 8.34 0.63
CA VAL A 139 11.74 7.21 0.06
C VAL A 139 12.11 7.55 -1.38
N ASP A 140 13.29 7.08 -1.78
CA ASP A 140 13.63 7.01 -3.20
C ASP A 140 12.58 6.11 -3.88
N PRO A 141 11.80 6.62 -4.86
CA PRO A 141 10.76 5.84 -5.54
C PRO A 141 11.33 4.65 -6.33
N ALA A 142 12.64 4.60 -6.55
CA ALA A 142 13.33 3.46 -7.12
C ALA A 142 13.60 2.33 -6.11
N GLN A 143 13.45 2.57 -4.80
CA GLN A 143 13.79 1.62 -3.74
C GLN A 143 12.55 0.97 -3.13
N VAL A 144 12.62 -0.35 -2.94
CA VAL A 144 11.65 -1.07 -2.11
C VAL A 144 12.04 -0.86 -0.66
N ASN A 145 11.16 -0.21 0.10
CA ASN A 145 11.32 -0.02 1.53
C ASN A 145 10.41 -1.01 2.26
N THR A 146 10.72 -1.31 3.51
CA THR A 146 9.82 -2.07 4.37
C THR A 146 9.25 -1.15 5.43
N LEU A 147 7.93 -1.03 5.49
CA LEU A 147 7.26 -0.22 6.50
C LEU A 147 6.72 -1.09 7.63
N SER A 148 6.82 -0.59 8.85
CA SER A 148 6.16 -1.16 10.02
C SER A 148 4.62 -1.04 9.89
N HIS A 149 3.91 -1.74 10.77
CA HIS A 149 2.45 -1.60 10.84
C HIS A 149 2.03 -0.16 11.13
N GLU A 150 2.69 0.51 12.09
CA GLU A 150 2.42 1.92 12.43
C GLU A 150 2.67 2.88 11.26
N GLN A 151 3.70 2.62 10.46
CA GLN A 151 3.96 3.41 9.25
C GLN A 151 2.89 3.19 8.18
N PHE A 152 2.42 1.96 7.98
CA PHE A 152 1.28 1.71 7.09
C PHE A 152 -0.01 2.35 7.61
N ARG A 153 -0.21 2.44 8.93
CA ARG A 153 -1.30 3.19 9.53
C ARG A 153 -1.21 4.68 9.20
N ALA A 154 -0.04 5.30 9.37
CA ALA A 154 0.17 6.70 9.01
C ALA A 154 -0.09 6.97 7.51
N GLU A 155 0.30 6.06 6.62
CA GLU A 155 -0.02 6.13 5.19
C GLU A 155 -1.54 6.10 4.94
N ALA A 156 -2.26 5.18 5.60
CA ALA A 156 -3.70 5.07 5.48
C ALA A 156 -4.42 6.34 5.96
N GLU A 157 -4.02 6.89 7.11
CA GLU A 157 -4.55 8.15 7.65
C GLU A 157 -4.26 9.32 6.71
N TYR A 158 -3.05 9.40 6.15
CA TYR A 158 -2.72 10.44 5.17
C TYR A 158 -3.55 10.33 3.89
N ILE A 159 -3.82 9.11 3.41
CA ILE A 159 -4.72 8.86 2.29
C ILE A 159 -6.12 9.36 2.63
N LEU A 160 -6.68 8.99 3.80
CA LEU A 160 -8.02 9.41 4.22
C LEU A 160 -8.16 10.93 4.28
N GLY A 161 -7.15 11.62 4.81
CA GLY A 161 -7.11 13.07 4.92
C GLY A 161 -7.08 13.81 3.57
N ASN A 162 -6.56 13.20 2.52
CA ASN A 162 -6.44 13.81 1.18
C ASN A 162 -7.48 13.31 0.17
N SER A 163 -8.21 12.24 0.48
CA SER A 163 -9.02 11.54 -0.52
C SER A 163 -10.44 12.07 -0.65
N ARG A 164 -10.99 12.80 0.32
CA ARG A 164 -12.35 13.34 0.20
C ARG A 164 -12.32 14.84 -0.08
N ALA A 165 -13.24 15.33 -0.90
CA ALA A 165 -13.36 16.75 -1.19
C ALA A 165 -13.76 17.54 0.08
N PRO A 166 -13.04 18.64 0.44
CA PRO A 166 -13.34 19.45 1.62
C PRO A 166 -14.46 20.47 1.33
N GLU A 167 -15.66 20.01 1.00
CA GLU A 167 -16.77 20.86 0.52
C GLU A 167 -17.67 21.41 1.63
N SER A 168 -17.61 20.84 2.83
CA SER A 168 -18.36 21.29 4.01
C SER A 168 -17.44 21.44 5.21
N ARG A 169 -17.92 22.13 6.26
CA ARG A 169 -17.19 22.27 7.51
C ARG A 169 -16.82 20.91 8.11
N GLU A 170 -17.78 19.99 8.17
CA GLU A 170 -17.60 18.64 8.70
C GLU A 170 -16.62 17.83 7.85
N ALA A 171 -16.64 18.03 6.53
CA ALA A 171 -15.68 17.39 5.65
C ALA A 171 -14.25 17.92 5.86
N ILE A 172 -14.09 19.22 6.07
CA ILE A 172 -12.81 19.85 6.39
C ILE A 172 -12.29 19.34 7.73
N GLU A 173 -13.13 19.32 8.77
CA GLU A 173 -12.75 18.85 10.12
C GLU A 173 -12.31 17.38 10.08
N ARG A 174 -13.11 16.49 9.48
CA ARG A 174 -12.75 15.08 9.32
C ARG A 174 -11.44 14.88 8.57
N ASN A 175 -11.24 15.59 7.46
CA ASN A 175 -9.99 15.47 6.70
C ASN A 175 -8.79 15.98 7.51
N LEU A 176 -8.97 17.05 8.28
CA LEU A 176 -7.94 17.60 9.14
C LEU A 176 -7.55 16.62 10.26
N GLU A 177 -8.53 16.00 10.92
CA GLU A 177 -8.30 14.98 11.96
C GLU A 177 -7.43 13.82 11.45
N TRP A 178 -7.74 13.30 10.25
CA TRP A 178 -6.94 12.24 9.64
C TRP A 178 -5.50 12.66 9.34
N LEU A 179 -5.31 13.88 8.82
CA LEU A 179 -3.96 14.38 8.58
C LEU A 179 -3.21 14.67 9.89
N GLU A 180 -3.88 15.14 10.93
CA GLU A 180 -3.25 15.32 12.23
C GLU A 180 -2.75 13.98 12.78
N ALA A 181 -3.58 12.95 12.76
CA ALA A 181 -3.19 11.59 13.15
C ALA A 181 -2.00 11.06 12.32
N ALA A 182 -2.04 11.22 11.00
CA ALA A 182 -0.96 10.75 10.13
C ALA A 182 0.40 11.37 10.50
N PHE A 183 0.43 12.69 10.73
CA PHE A 183 1.66 13.40 11.09
C PHE A 183 2.08 13.17 12.54
N GLU A 184 1.14 12.92 13.46
CA GLU A 184 1.46 12.44 14.82
C GLU A 184 2.13 11.06 14.78
N HIS A 185 1.70 10.19 13.87
CA HIS A 185 2.34 8.90 13.58
C HIS A 185 3.58 8.99 12.68
N GLY A 186 4.16 10.19 12.54
CA GLY A 186 5.47 10.40 11.92
C GLY A 186 5.45 10.59 10.40
N CYS A 187 4.28 10.83 9.79
CA CYS A 187 4.22 11.24 8.40
C CYS A 187 5.01 12.54 8.15
N THR A 188 5.80 12.55 7.09
CA THR A 188 6.66 13.67 6.66
C THR A 188 6.37 14.09 5.22
N ALA A 189 5.15 13.80 4.74
CA ALA A 189 4.74 14.08 3.37
C ALA A 189 4.99 15.55 3.00
N SER A 190 5.52 15.78 1.80
CA SER A 190 5.80 17.14 1.30
C SER A 190 4.54 17.95 1.03
N LEU A 191 3.43 17.26 0.70
CA LEU A 191 2.12 17.87 0.49
C LEU A 191 1.31 17.86 1.79
N ASP A 192 1.62 18.78 2.71
CA ASP A 192 0.83 18.96 3.92
C ASP A 192 -0.38 19.87 3.66
N MET A 193 -1.58 19.27 3.58
CA MET A 193 -2.83 20.01 3.37
C MET A 193 -3.41 20.64 4.65
N ARG A 194 -2.89 20.32 5.84
CA ARG A 194 -3.43 20.83 7.12
C ARG A 194 -3.47 22.36 7.19
N PRO A 195 -2.44 23.12 6.76
CA PRO A 195 -2.50 24.58 6.76
C PRO A 195 -3.64 25.14 5.89
N VAL A 196 -3.87 24.52 4.73
CA VAL A 196 -4.94 24.92 3.80
C VAL A 196 -6.31 24.64 4.39
N LEU A 197 -6.51 23.43 4.95
CA LEU A 197 -7.76 23.04 5.57
C LEU A 197 -8.10 23.90 6.78
N ARG A 198 -7.13 24.24 7.64
CA ARG A 198 -7.34 25.16 8.77
C ARG A 198 -7.76 26.56 8.30
N GLN A 199 -7.17 27.05 7.21
CA GLN A 199 -7.58 28.33 6.62
C GLN A 199 -8.99 28.27 6.03
N GLN A 200 -9.37 27.17 5.40
CA GLN A 200 -10.72 26.96 4.89
C GLN A 200 -11.73 26.88 6.04
N LEU A 201 -11.42 26.14 7.10
CA LEU A 201 -12.28 26.00 8.27
C LEU A 201 -12.63 27.35 8.90
N ALA A 202 -11.65 28.26 9.01
CA ALA A 202 -11.85 29.62 9.50
C ALA A 202 -12.79 30.46 8.62
N LYS A 203 -13.01 30.08 7.36
CA LYS A 203 -13.93 30.73 6.41
C LYS A 203 -15.33 30.10 6.40
N HIS A 204 -15.51 28.95 7.06
CA HIS A 204 -16.79 28.26 7.24
C HIS A 204 -17.21 28.32 8.73
N PRO A 205 -17.65 29.50 9.22
CA PRO A 205 -18.01 29.70 10.62
C PRO A 205 -19.17 28.80 11.07
#